data_AF-A0A357LYW4-F1
#
_entry.id   AF-A0A357LYW4-F1
#
_cell.length_a   1.000
_cell.length_b   1.000
_cell.length_c   1.000
_cell.angle_alpha   90.00
_cell.angle_beta   90.00
_cell.angle_gamma   90.00
#
_symmetry.space_group_name_H-M   'P 1'
#
loop_
_entity.id
_entity.type
_entity.pdbx_description
1 polymer ?
#
loop_
_entity_poly.entity_id
_entity_poly.type
_entity_poly.pdbx_seq_one_letter_code
_entity_poly.pdbx_strand_id
1 'polypeptide(L)'
;MATMNISLPDPMKDWVETQIESGLYSNNSDYVRDLIRKDQLRAQKIKTMQQAITDGLSSGDAGALDMDAIKQKARKHAGLNSLDPSDS
;
A
#
# COMPACT_ATOMS: atom_id res chain seq x y z
N MET A 1 23.69 2.36 -17.19
CA MET A 1 22.71 1.31 -16.85
C MET A 1 23.41 -0.03 -16.97
N ALA A 2 23.11 -0.99 -16.08
CA ALA A 2 23.52 -2.38 -16.28
C ALA A 2 22.60 -3.02 -17.33
N THR A 3 23.18 -3.80 -18.25
CA THR A 3 22.42 -4.54 -19.27
C THR A 3 22.16 -5.95 -18.76
N MET A 4 20.90 -6.39 -18.83
CA MET A 4 20.48 -7.73 -18.46
C MET A 4 19.72 -8.35 -19.63
N ASN A 5 20.21 -9.48 -20.14
CA ASN A 5 19.55 -10.22 -21.21
C ASN A 5 18.53 -11.19 -20.61
N ILE A 6 17.31 -11.17 -21.13
CA ILE A 6 16.21 -12.03 -20.67
C ILE A 6 15.63 -12.71 -21.90
N SER A 7 15.51 -14.04 -21.85
CA SER A 7 14.80 -14.83 -22.85
C SER A 7 13.41 -15.16 -22.32
N LEU A 8 12.40 -14.96 -23.16
CA LEU A 8 10.99 -15.22 -22.84
C LEU A 8 10.43 -16.23 -23.84
N PRO A 9 9.52 -17.13 -23.43
CA PRO A 9 8.71 -17.91 -24.36
C PRO A 9 7.86 -17.00 -25.26
N ASP A 10 7.55 -17.47 -26.47
CA ASP A 10 6.80 -16.69 -27.47
C ASP A 10 5.52 -16.05 -26.91
N PRO A 11 4.65 -16.75 -26.14
CA PRO A 11 3.44 -16.12 -25.59
C PRO A 11 3.72 -14.94 -24.65
N MET A 12 4.83 -14.97 -23.92
CA MET A 12 5.24 -13.88 -23.03
C MET A 12 5.83 -12.72 -23.83
N LYS A 13 6.58 -13.02 -24.89
CA LYS A 13 7.10 -12.00 -25.82
C LYS A 13 5.95 -11.24 -26.47
N ASP A 14 4.97 -11.95 -27.02
CA ASP A 14 3.79 -11.37 -27.67
C ASP A 14 3.04 -10.45 -26.69
N TRP A 15 2.85 -10.92 -25.45
CA TRP A 15 2.26 -10.09 -24.40
C TRP A 15 3.03 -8.79 -24.17
N VAL A 16 4.36 -8.84 -24.02
CA VAL A 16 5.19 -7.63 -23.85
C VAL A 16 5.05 -6.69 -25.04
N GLU A 17 4.99 -7.22 -26.26
CA GLU A 17 4.81 -6.44 -27.48
C GLU A 17 3.45 -5.71 -27.48
N THR A 18 2.35 -6.37 -27.09
CA THR A 18 1.04 -5.68 -26.97
C THR A 18 1.06 -4.52 -25.98
N GLN A 19 1.84 -4.61 -24.90
CA GLN A 19 1.95 -3.52 -23.93
C GLN A 19 2.68 -2.31 -24.51
N ILE A 20 3.63 -2.52 -25.42
CA ILE A 20 4.35 -1.45 -26.10
C ILE A 20 3.49 -0.84 -27.20
N GLU A 21 2.78 -1.67 -27.97
CA GLU A 21 1.85 -1.22 -29.01
C GLU A 21 0.72 -0.36 -28.45
N SER A 22 0.32 -0.58 -27.20
CA SER A 22 -0.64 0.28 -26.51
C SER A 22 -0.16 1.73 -26.30
N GLY A 23 1.13 2.00 -26.51
CA GLY A 23 1.76 3.30 -26.29
C GLY A 23 2.09 3.59 -24.82
N LEU A 24 1.74 2.69 -23.89
CA LEU A 24 2.03 2.86 -22.46
C LEU A 24 3.51 2.74 -22.12
N TYR A 25 4.29 2.02 -22.93
CA TYR A 25 5.73 1.82 -22.72
C TYR A 25 6.50 2.05 -24.01
N SER A 26 7.68 2.66 -23.92
CA SER A 26 8.48 2.98 -25.11
C SER A 26 9.30 1.81 -25.65
N ASN A 27 9.56 0.78 -24.82
CA ASN A 27 10.29 -0.44 -25.21
C ASN A 27 10.13 -1.56 -24.14
N ASN A 28 10.60 -2.76 -24.46
CA ASN A 28 10.54 -3.94 -23.58
C ASN A 28 11.20 -3.68 -22.22
N SER A 29 12.34 -3.00 -22.20
CA SER A 29 13.06 -2.72 -20.94
C SER A 29 12.29 -1.76 -20.04
N ASP A 30 11.53 -0.83 -20.61
CA ASP A 30 10.69 0.10 -19.85
C ASP A 30 9.55 -0.66 -19.15
N TYR A 31 8.86 -1.52 -19.90
CA TYR A 31 7.83 -2.41 -19.34
C TYR A 31 8.40 -3.30 -18.21
N VAL A 32 9.55 -3.93 -18.43
CA VAL A 32 10.18 -4.79 -17.40
C VAL A 32 10.58 -3.99 -16.16
N ARG A 33 11.11 -2.76 -16.31
CA ARG A 33 11.44 -1.90 -15.16
C ARG A 33 10.21 -1.53 -14.35
N ASP A 34 9.09 -1.27 -15.02
CA ASP A 34 7.84 -0.97 -14.34
C ASP A 34 7.28 -2.21 -13.61
N LEU A 35 7.36 -3.40 -14.22
CA LEU A 35 7.00 -4.64 -13.53
C LEU A 35 7.83 -4.87 -12.27
N ILE A 36 9.15 -4.62 -12.32
CA ILE A 36 10.03 -4.71 -11.15
C ILE A 36 9.59 -3.72 -10.07
N ARG A 37 9.25 -2.47 -10.44
CA ARG A 37 8.76 -1.47 -9.49
C ARG A 37 7.44 -1.88 -8.84
N LYS A 38 6.50 -2.42 -9.64
CA LYS A 38 5.21 -2.94 -9.15
C LYS A 38 5.41 -4.12 -8.19
N ASP A 39 6.32 -5.02 -8.51
CA ASP A 39 6.68 -6.16 -7.64
C ASP A 39 7.26 -5.68 -6.30
N GLN A 40 8.23 -4.78 -6.33
CA GLN A 40 8.82 -4.18 -5.12
C GLN A 40 7.75 -3.49 -4.25
N LEU A 41 6.85 -2.71 -4.87
CA LEU A 41 5.78 -2.03 -4.16
C LEU A 41 4.80 -3.03 -3.52
N ARG A 42 4.46 -4.12 -4.23
CA ARG A 42 3.61 -5.19 -3.69
C ARG A 42 4.27 -5.87 -2.51
N ALA A 43 5.54 -6.24 -2.63
CA ALA A 43 6.30 -6.85 -1.56
C ALA A 43 6.38 -5.94 -0.32
N GLN A 44 6.61 -4.63 -0.53
CA GLN A 44 6.63 -3.65 0.55
C GLN A 44 5.27 -3.55 1.25
N LYS A 45 4.16 -3.46 0.49
CA LYS A 45 2.81 -3.41 1.06
C LYS A 45 2.49 -4.64 1.90
N ILE A 46 2.85 -5.83 1.41
CA ILE A 46 2.67 -7.08 2.16
C ILE A 46 3.47 -7.04 3.46
N LYS A 47 4.74 -6.64 3.39
CA LYS A 47 5.60 -6.53 4.58
C LYS A 47 5.02 -5.56 5.61
N THR A 48 4.58 -4.37 5.18
CA THR A 48 3.96 -3.38 6.08
C THR A 48 2.69 -3.92 6.72
N MET A 49 1.84 -4.61 5.96
CA MET A 49 0.62 -5.22 6.50
C MET A 49 0.93 -6.30 7.53
N GLN A 50 1.88 -7.19 7.22
CA GLN A 50 2.32 -8.25 8.14
C GLN A 50 2.90 -7.67 9.44
N GLN A 51 3.68 -6.59 9.34
CA GLN A 51 4.20 -5.88 10.51
C GLN A 51 3.05 -5.31 11.35
N ALA A 52 2.10 -4.60 10.74
CA ALA A 52 0.96 -4.03 11.45
C ALA A 52 0.11 -5.10 12.16
N ILE A 53 -0.08 -6.26 11.54
CA ILE A 53 -0.75 -7.41 12.16
C ILE A 53 0.05 -7.93 13.35
N THR A 54 1.38 -8.07 13.20
CA THR A 54 2.27 -8.55 14.27
C THR A 54 2.27 -7.59 15.46
N ASP A 55 2.36 -6.29 15.20
CA ASP A 55 2.31 -5.24 16.21
C ASP A 55 0.96 -5.25 16.92
N GLY A 56 -0.15 -5.41 16.17
CA GLY A 56 -1.50 -5.54 16.73
C GLY A 56 -1.65 -6.76 17.63
N LEU A 57 -1.17 -7.93 17.20
CA LEU A 57 -1.20 -9.16 18.02
C LEU A 57 -0.32 -9.05 19.28
N SER A 58 0.77 -8.28 19.19
CA SER A 58 1.67 -8.03 20.32
C SER A 58 1.21 -6.88 21.23
N SER A 59 0.15 -6.15 20.85
CA SER A 59 -0.31 -4.96 21.57
C SER A 59 -1.09 -5.25 22.86
N GLY A 60 -1.29 -6.53 23.18
CA GLY A 60 -2.00 -7.02 24.36
C GLY A 60 -3.37 -7.61 24.03
N ASP A 61 -4.13 -7.93 25.07
CA ASP A 61 -5.42 -8.59 24.92
C ASP A 61 -6.46 -7.66 24.27
N ALA A 62 -7.29 -8.24 23.40
CA ALA A 62 -8.40 -7.53 22.80
C ALA A 62 -9.45 -7.19 23.86
N GLY A 63 -9.69 -5.89 24.08
CA GLY A 63 -10.78 -5.38 24.90
C GLY A 63 -12.10 -5.22 24.14
N ALA A 64 -13.16 -4.85 24.85
CA ALA A 64 -14.43 -4.49 24.22
C ALA A 64 -14.29 -3.29 23.28
N LEU A 65 -14.86 -3.39 22.08
CA LEU A 65 -14.83 -2.32 21.08
C LEU A 65 -15.96 -1.32 21.33
N ASP A 66 -15.60 -0.12 21.80
CA ASP A 66 -16.52 1.02 21.96
C ASP A 66 -16.05 2.20 21.09
N MET A 67 -16.76 2.41 19.99
CA MET A 67 -16.43 3.45 19.01
C MET A 67 -16.66 4.86 19.52
N ASP A 68 -17.61 5.08 20.43
CA ASP A 68 -17.90 6.40 20.96
C ASP A 68 -16.86 6.80 22.00
N ALA A 69 -16.44 5.87 22.85
CA ALA A 69 -15.30 6.07 23.76
C ALA A 69 -14.00 6.36 23.00
N ILE A 70 -13.74 5.67 21.88
CA ILE A 70 -12.57 5.93 21.02
C ILE A 70 -12.62 7.35 20.43
N LYS A 71 -13.76 7.77 19.87
CA LYS A 71 -13.93 9.13 19.33
C LYS A 71 -13.76 10.21 20.39
N GLN A 72 -14.33 10.01 21.58
CA GLN A 72 -14.19 10.96 22.69
C GLN A 72 -12.72 11.10 23.12
N LYS A 73 -11.99 9.98 23.27
CA LYS A 73 -10.55 10.00 23.54
C LYS A 73 -9.78 10.75 22.45
N ALA A 74 -10.06 10.47 21.18
CA ALA A 74 -9.40 11.13 20.06
C ALA A 74 -9.65 12.66 20.04
N ARG A 75 -10.90 13.11 20.28
CA ARG A 75 -11.25 14.54 20.38
C ARG A 75 -10.54 15.24 21.53
N LYS A 76 -10.42 14.57 22.68
CA LYS A 76 -9.68 15.08 23.84
C LYS A 76 -8.18 15.25 23.50
N HIS A 77 -7.58 14.26 22.84
CA HIS A 77 -6.19 14.33 22.38
C HIS A 77 -5.96 15.43 21.32
N ALA A 78 -6.94 15.70 20.47
CA ALA A 78 -6.89 16.76 19.45
C ALA A 78 -7.20 18.16 19.99
N GLY A 79 -7.52 18.33 21.28
CA GLY A 79 -7.81 19.63 21.89
C GLY A 79 -9.16 20.24 21.53
N LEU A 80 -10.11 19.46 20.98
CA LEU A 80 -11.40 19.95 20.47
C LEU A 80 -12.51 20.02 21.54
N ASN A 81 -12.16 20.02 22.83
CA ASN A 81 -13.13 20.18 23.93
C ASN A 81 -13.37 21.66 24.22
N SER A 82 -14.10 22.35 23.34
CA SER A 82 -14.67 23.68 23.63
C SER A 82 -15.89 24.00 22.77
N LEU A 83 -16.99 23.29 23.01
CA LEU A 83 -18.34 23.84 22.85
C LEU A 83 -19.18 23.28 24.00
N ASP A 84 -19.10 23.98 25.13
CA ASP A 84 -19.93 23.76 26.31
C ASP A 84 -21.38 24.15 25.96
N PRO A 85 -22.40 23.30 26.23
CA PRO A 85 -23.80 23.63 25.99
C PRO A 85 -24.40 24.65 26.97
N SER A 86 -23.62 25.23 27.90
CA SER A 86 -24.13 26.13 28.94
C SER A 86 -24.06 27.63 28.63
N ASP A 87 -23.65 28.04 27.43
CA ASP A 87 -23.65 29.45 27.01
C ASP A 87 -24.94 29.77 26.21
N SER A 88 -26.10 29.71 26.89
CA SER A 88 -27.39 30.29 26.50
C SER A 88 -28.30 30.44 27.71
#